data_AF-A0A512DJA1-F1
#
_entry.id   AF-A0A512DJA1-F1
#
_cell.length_a   1.000
_cell.length_b   1.000
_cell.length_c   1.000
_cell.angle_alpha   90.00
_cell.angle_beta   90.00
_cell.angle_gamma   90.00
#
_symmetry.space_group_name_H-M   'P 1'
#
loop_
_entity.id
_entity.type
_entity.pdbx_description
1 polymer ?
#
loop_
_entity_poly.entity_id
_entity_poly.type
_entity_poly.pdbx_seq_one_letter_code
_entity_poly.pdbx_strand_id
1 'polypeptide(L)'
;MSEPTALDQYLIEMINRARMDPTAEAARLGIDLNQGLSQGQISTAPKQPLAFDPELADSARGHAQWMLDTDVFSHTGVNGSDPGDRIKAAGYDLTGDWRWGENISWRGSTGVAEDQVQSLETQNDALFKSPGHRVNVLQDGFREVGTATVAGDFKQYDALMVAENFGKTGDSVFLTGVAYDDLNDNDFYTPGEGRGGVKVEATLQGSDKPVVLSDTTGTAGGYEIAAAPGTYSVKFSGGGLTEPVVQTVTLGNENEKLDLIDPQDAGTGSGTGAGAEVAGLSESAPVSALLDLIKENGDRLDFSALADHVREGTPLPDAWVETIHQGEEILKTVDGGALADDLMNYIDLLGVPNDHHGTDGLTGA
;
A
#
# COMPACT_ATOMS: atom_id res chain seq x y z
N MET A 1 -4.23 17.99 8.47
CA MET A 1 -3.91 17.57 7.11
C MET A 1 -4.31 16.11 6.97
N SER A 2 -4.59 15.66 5.76
CA SER A 2 -5.05 14.29 5.55
C SER A 2 -3.86 13.35 5.49
N GLU A 3 -3.90 12.27 6.28
CA GLU A 3 -2.95 11.17 6.18
C GLU A 3 -3.26 10.30 4.95
N PRO A 4 -2.29 9.57 4.38
CA PRO A 4 -2.58 8.61 3.32
C PRO A 4 -3.51 7.51 3.84
N THR A 5 -4.49 7.12 3.01
CA THR A 5 -5.23 5.86 3.21
C THR A 5 -4.30 4.67 2.95
N ALA A 6 -4.75 3.45 3.28
CA ALA A 6 -3.96 2.25 2.98
C ALA A 6 -3.66 2.08 1.48
N LEU A 7 -4.62 2.44 0.61
CA LEU A 7 -4.43 2.44 -0.84
C LEU A 7 -3.47 3.56 -1.29
N ASP A 8 -3.60 4.76 -0.72
CA ASP A 8 -2.71 5.88 -1.05
C ASP A 8 -1.26 5.56 -0.65
N GLN A 9 -1.05 4.96 0.53
CA GLN A 9 0.25 4.49 0.98
C GLN A 9 0.78 3.40 0.05
N TYR A 10 -0.04 2.42 -0.32
CA TYR A 10 0.37 1.36 -1.24
C TYR A 10 0.83 1.90 -2.59
N LEU A 11 0.15 2.93 -3.12
CA LEU A 11 0.58 3.60 -4.33
C LEU A 11 1.94 4.29 -4.16
N ILE A 12 2.19 4.95 -3.03
CA ILE A 12 3.50 5.56 -2.71
C ILE A 12 4.60 4.49 -2.68
N GLU A 13 4.32 3.33 -2.08
CA GLU A 13 5.27 2.23 -1.99
C GLU A 13 5.57 1.64 -3.38
N MET A 14 4.57 1.49 -4.26
CA MET A 14 4.80 1.05 -5.63
C MET A 14 5.62 2.06 -6.46
N ILE A 15 5.34 3.36 -6.29
CA ILE A 15 6.14 4.45 -6.88
C ILE A 15 7.59 4.36 -6.38
N ASN A 16 7.80 4.18 -5.08
CA ASN A 16 9.12 4.12 -4.48
C ASN A 16 9.89 2.84 -4.87
N ARG A 17 9.22 1.69 -5.01
CA ARG A 17 9.82 0.48 -5.59
C ARG A 17 10.38 0.74 -6.98
N ALA A 18 9.57 1.39 -7.84
CA ALA A 18 9.97 1.75 -9.19
C ALA A 18 11.16 2.72 -9.21
N ARG A 19 11.18 3.68 -8.29
CA ARG A 19 12.24 4.69 -8.17
C ARG A 19 13.56 4.10 -7.67
N MET A 20 13.51 3.24 -6.65
CA MET A 20 14.71 2.65 -6.06
C MET A 20 15.38 1.63 -6.99
N ASP A 21 14.64 0.95 -7.85
CA ASP A 21 15.20 0.13 -8.93
C ASP A 21 14.43 0.26 -10.26
N PRO A 22 14.75 1.29 -11.08
CA PRO A 22 14.07 1.53 -12.34
C PRO A 22 14.21 0.37 -13.34
N THR A 23 15.32 -0.35 -13.28
CA THR A 23 15.62 -1.43 -14.22
C THR A 23 14.83 -2.68 -13.86
N ALA A 24 14.77 -3.02 -12.56
CA ALA A 24 13.96 -4.13 -12.08
C ALA A 24 12.47 -3.89 -12.31
N GLU A 25 11.96 -2.67 -12.10
CA GLU A 25 10.55 -2.37 -12.36
C GLU A 25 10.19 -2.50 -13.84
N ALA A 26 11.04 -1.99 -14.74
CA ALA A 26 10.84 -2.17 -16.17
C ALA A 26 10.85 -3.66 -16.57
N ALA A 27 11.76 -4.45 -15.99
CA ALA A 27 11.85 -5.89 -16.21
C ALA A 27 10.60 -6.63 -15.68
N ARG A 28 10.11 -6.29 -14.48
CA ARG A 28 8.87 -6.83 -13.89
C ARG A 28 7.67 -6.65 -14.84
N LEU A 29 7.65 -5.53 -15.58
CA LEU A 29 6.59 -5.17 -16.51
C LEU A 29 6.82 -5.63 -17.95
N GLY A 30 7.96 -6.28 -18.24
CA GLY A 30 8.30 -6.78 -19.57
C GLY A 30 8.54 -5.68 -20.61
N ILE A 31 9.04 -4.51 -20.20
CA ILE A 31 9.33 -3.37 -21.09
C ILE A 31 10.79 -2.93 -21.00
N ASP A 32 11.30 -2.29 -22.06
CA ASP A 32 12.57 -1.56 -21.95
C ASP A 32 12.37 -0.26 -21.13
N LEU A 33 13.32 0.08 -20.26
CA LEU A 33 13.25 1.30 -19.41
C LEU A 33 13.01 2.59 -20.20
N ASN A 34 13.53 2.67 -21.44
CA ASN A 34 13.33 3.81 -22.34
C ASN A 34 12.36 3.48 -23.52
N GLN A 35 11.54 2.43 -23.40
CA GLN A 35 10.54 2.09 -24.42
C GLN A 35 9.60 3.26 -24.67
N GLY A 36 9.56 3.76 -25.91
CA GLY A 36 8.76 4.92 -26.29
C GLY A 36 9.37 6.28 -25.92
N LEU A 37 10.63 6.31 -25.48
CA LEU A 37 11.39 7.52 -25.13
C LEU A 37 12.66 7.65 -25.98
N SER A 38 13.32 8.80 -25.88
CA SER A 38 14.67 8.95 -26.44
C SER A 38 15.65 8.06 -25.68
N GLN A 39 16.64 7.51 -26.39
CA GLN A 39 17.63 6.63 -25.76
C GLN A 39 18.37 7.36 -24.62
N GLY A 40 18.36 6.76 -23.43
CA GLY A 40 19.03 7.30 -22.24
C GLY A 40 18.32 8.49 -21.59
N GLN A 41 17.07 8.79 -21.98
CA GLN A 41 16.28 9.84 -21.34
C GLN A 41 16.04 9.55 -19.86
N ILE A 42 15.74 8.30 -19.52
CA ILE A 42 15.70 7.80 -18.15
C ILE A 42 16.96 6.98 -17.91
N SER A 43 17.75 7.37 -16.91
CA SER A 43 18.93 6.62 -16.50
C SER A 43 18.55 5.38 -15.68
N THR A 44 19.41 4.36 -15.68
CA THR A 44 19.24 3.16 -14.83
C THR A 44 19.60 3.37 -13.37
N ALA A 45 20.16 4.53 -12.99
CA ALA A 45 20.52 4.82 -11.60
C ALA A 45 19.26 4.89 -10.71
N PRO A 46 19.32 4.33 -9.49
CA PRO A 46 18.28 4.53 -8.48
C PRO A 46 17.90 6.01 -8.32
N LYS A 47 16.64 6.25 -8.03
CA LYS A 47 16.06 7.55 -7.70
C LYS A 47 15.71 7.55 -6.22
N GLN A 48 15.90 8.69 -5.58
CA GLN A 48 15.52 8.86 -4.18
C GLN A 48 14.03 8.53 -3.98
N PRO A 49 13.65 7.85 -2.89
CA PRO A 49 12.25 7.66 -2.52
C PRO A 49 11.57 9.02 -2.33
N LEU A 50 10.28 9.07 -2.60
CA LEU A 50 9.45 10.24 -2.36
C LEU A 50 8.83 10.13 -0.97
N ALA A 51 8.93 11.21 -0.20
CA ALA A 51 8.20 11.37 1.05
C ALA A 51 6.76 11.78 0.75
N PHE A 52 5.82 11.39 1.61
CA PHE A 52 4.46 11.90 1.52
C PHE A 52 4.43 13.40 1.81
N ASP A 53 3.63 14.15 1.04
CA ASP A 53 3.34 15.55 1.32
C ASP A 53 1.81 15.77 1.32
N PRO A 54 1.24 16.25 2.43
CA PRO A 54 -0.19 16.39 2.58
C PRO A 54 -0.82 17.45 1.66
N GLU A 55 -0.12 18.53 1.33
CA GLU A 55 -0.62 19.55 0.40
C GLU A 55 -0.70 19.01 -1.04
N LEU A 56 0.29 18.22 -1.48
CA LEU A 56 0.23 17.50 -2.75
C LEU A 56 -0.92 16.50 -2.76
N ALA A 57 -1.17 15.81 -1.65
CA ALA A 57 -2.24 14.82 -1.52
C ALA A 57 -3.63 15.47 -1.53
N ASP A 58 -3.80 16.61 -0.86
CA ASP A 58 -5.03 17.39 -0.90
C ASP A 58 -5.30 17.92 -2.33
N SER A 59 -4.26 18.35 -3.05
CA SER A 59 -4.35 18.70 -4.48
C SER A 59 -4.77 17.50 -5.34
N ALA A 60 -4.15 16.32 -5.12
CA ALA A 60 -4.44 15.10 -5.86
C ALA A 60 -5.90 14.64 -5.63
N ARG A 61 -6.34 14.59 -4.37
CA ARG A 61 -7.69 14.19 -3.99
C ARG A 61 -8.74 15.14 -4.52
N GLY A 62 -8.49 16.45 -4.41
CA GLY A 62 -9.39 17.47 -4.95
C GLY A 62 -9.60 17.34 -6.46
N HIS A 63 -8.52 17.03 -7.20
CA HIS A 63 -8.60 16.84 -8.65
C HIS A 63 -9.25 15.51 -9.04
N ALA A 64 -8.91 14.42 -8.36
CA ALA A 64 -9.54 13.11 -8.57
C ALA A 64 -11.05 13.17 -8.32
N GLN A 65 -11.49 13.79 -7.22
CA GLN A 65 -12.91 13.99 -6.94
C GLN A 65 -13.58 14.87 -8.00
N TRP A 66 -12.93 15.94 -8.44
CA TRP A 66 -13.47 16.78 -9.51
C TRP A 66 -13.65 16.03 -10.83
N MET A 67 -12.71 15.14 -11.19
CA MET A 67 -12.81 14.33 -12.40
C MET A 67 -14.02 13.38 -12.35
N LEU A 68 -14.30 12.78 -11.19
CA LEU A 68 -15.50 12.00 -10.93
C LEU A 68 -16.76 12.87 -11.03
N ASP A 69 -16.83 13.96 -10.25
CA ASP A 69 -18.02 14.82 -10.12
C ASP A 69 -18.45 15.48 -11.44
N THR A 70 -17.52 15.63 -12.39
CA THR A 70 -17.77 16.31 -13.67
C THR A 70 -17.76 15.39 -14.88
N ASP A 71 -17.55 14.08 -14.70
CA ASP A 71 -17.39 13.12 -15.80
C ASP A 71 -16.31 13.53 -16.82
N VAL A 72 -15.23 14.16 -16.35
CA VAL A 72 -14.09 14.60 -17.17
C VAL A 72 -12.80 13.96 -16.68
N PHE A 73 -12.05 13.33 -17.59
CA PHE A 73 -10.69 12.87 -17.32
C PHE A 73 -9.69 13.78 -18.05
N SER A 74 -8.95 14.59 -17.29
CA SER A 74 -8.13 15.67 -17.84
C SER A 74 -7.12 16.18 -16.80
N HIS A 75 -5.90 16.50 -17.25
CA HIS A 75 -4.94 17.26 -16.43
C HIS A 75 -5.36 18.72 -16.20
N THR A 76 -6.20 19.26 -17.09
CA THR A 76 -6.80 20.59 -16.95
C THR A 76 -8.06 20.50 -16.10
N GLY A 77 -8.07 21.21 -14.97
CA GLY A 77 -9.13 21.19 -13.97
C GLY A 77 -10.10 22.37 -14.05
N VAL A 78 -10.75 22.65 -12.91
CA VAL A 78 -11.72 23.74 -12.73
C VAL A 78 -11.18 25.07 -13.27
N ASN A 79 -11.99 25.78 -14.07
CA ASN A 79 -11.65 27.07 -14.67
C ASN A 79 -10.37 27.06 -15.54
N GLY A 80 -9.95 25.90 -16.03
CA GLY A 80 -8.75 25.77 -16.86
C GLY A 80 -7.44 25.69 -16.07
N SER A 81 -7.50 25.39 -14.76
CA SER A 81 -6.31 25.23 -13.94
C SER A 81 -5.41 24.10 -14.43
N ASP A 82 -4.10 24.32 -14.41
CA ASP A 82 -3.12 23.24 -14.58
C ASP A 82 -2.79 22.58 -13.23
N PRO A 83 -2.01 21.48 -13.19
CA PRO A 83 -1.66 20.83 -11.93
C PRO A 83 -0.87 21.74 -10.98
N GLY A 84 0.00 22.60 -11.51
CA GLY A 84 0.79 23.55 -10.71
C GLY A 84 -0.09 24.58 -10.00
N ASP A 85 -1.14 25.08 -10.67
CA ASP A 85 -2.14 25.96 -10.06
C ASP A 85 -2.86 25.27 -8.88
N ARG A 86 -3.23 24.00 -9.04
CA ARG A 86 -3.93 23.22 -8.00
C ARG A 86 -3.01 22.89 -6.82
N ILE A 87 -1.79 22.46 -7.10
CA ILE A 87 -0.73 22.20 -6.10
C ILE A 87 -0.50 23.45 -5.26
N LYS A 88 -0.32 24.62 -5.91
CA LYS A 88 -0.14 25.88 -5.22
C LYS A 88 -1.38 26.31 -4.43
N ALA A 89 -2.58 26.06 -4.96
CA ALA A 89 -3.84 26.37 -4.28
C ALA A 89 -4.07 25.49 -3.04
N ALA A 90 -3.54 24.27 -3.03
CA ALA A 90 -3.58 23.36 -1.88
C ALA A 90 -2.59 23.75 -0.76
N GLY A 91 -1.68 24.69 -1.04
CA GLY A 91 -0.73 25.23 -0.05
C GLY A 91 0.71 24.78 -0.24
N TYR A 92 0.99 23.91 -1.21
CA TYR A 92 2.35 23.49 -1.50
C TYR A 92 3.16 24.66 -2.06
N ASP A 93 4.19 25.06 -1.31
CA ASP A 93 5.01 26.21 -1.65
C ASP A 93 5.89 25.91 -2.86
N LEU A 94 5.72 26.66 -3.95
CA LEU A 94 6.61 26.60 -5.12
C LEU A 94 7.66 27.72 -5.04
N THR A 95 8.64 27.55 -4.15
CA THR A 95 9.69 28.55 -3.90
C THR A 95 11.10 27.95 -4.00
N GLY A 96 12.10 28.81 -4.24
CA GLY A 96 13.48 28.36 -4.42
C GLY A 96 13.67 27.50 -5.67
N ASP A 97 14.34 26.36 -5.53
CA ASP A 97 14.43 25.34 -6.57
C ASP A 97 13.24 24.38 -6.45
N TRP A 98 12.28 24.53 -7.34
CA TRP A 98 11.01 23.81 -7.31
C TRP A 98 10.68 23.15 -8.64
N ARG A 99 9.87 22.10 -8.57
CA ARG A 99 9.25 21.44 -9.72
C ARG A 99 8.03 20.64 -9.28
N TRP A 100 7.13 20.40 -10.22
CA TRP A 100 5.96 19.56 -10.01
C TRP A 100 5.73 18.66 -11.22
N GLY A 101 4.95 17.60 -11.01
CA GLY A 101 4.46 16.71 -12.05
C GLY A 101 3.13 16.11 -11.63
N GLU A 102 2.33 15.65 -12.61
CA GLU A 102 1.07 14.95 -12.33
C GLU A 102 0.96 13.72 -13.22
N ASN A 103 0.56 12.60 -12.63
CA ASN A 103 -0.02 11.47 -13.33
C ASN A 103 -1.47 11.29 -12.90
N ILE A 104 -2.32 10.88 -13.82
CA ILE A 104 -3.70 10.51 -13.54
C ILE A 104 -4.02 9.19 -14.23
N SER A 105 -4.82 8.36 -13.59
CA SER A 105 -5.40 7.17 -14.20
C SER A 105 -6.81 6.94 -13.66
N TRP A 106 -7.60 6.17 -14.40
CA TRP A 106 -8.84 5.64 -13.87
C TRP A 106 -9.07 4.25 -14.44
N ARG A 107 -9.73 3.42 -13.64
CA ARG A 107 -10.25 2.12 -14.06
C ARG A 107 -11.66 1.99 -13.50
N GLY A 108 -12.55 1.32 -14.22
CA GLY A 108 -13.89 1.07 -13.71
C GLY A 108 -14.66 0.05 -14.52
N SER A 109 -15.76 -0.40 -13.95
CA SER A 109 -16.63 -1.44 -14.48
C SER A 109 -18.10 -0.97 -14.45
N THR A 110 -18.89 -1.34 -15.45
CA THR A 110 -20.35 -1.18 -15.42
C THR A 110 -21.06 -2.42 -14.86
N GLY A 111 -20.29 -3.43 -14.43
CA GLY A 111 -20.76 -4.72 -13.97
C GLY A 111 -20.49 -4.93 -12.49
N VAL A 112 -19.78 -6.01 -12.15
CA VAL A 112 -19.33 -6.26 -10.78
C VAL A 112 -18.25 -5.22 -10.41
N ALA A 113 -18.32 -4.69 -9.19
CA ALA A 113 -17.30 -3.83 -8.63
C ALA A 113 -15.94 -4.54 -8.66
N GLU A 114 -14.91 -3.85 -9.11
CA GLU A 114 -13.56 -4.42 -9.18
C GLU A 114 -12.89 -4.32 -7.81
N ASP A 115 -12.06 -5.30 -7.46
CA ASP A 115 -11.20 -5.19 -6.29
C ASP A 115 -10.30 -3.96 -6.42
N GLN A 116 -10.26 -3.13 -5.37
CA GLN A 116 -9.59 -1.85 -5.42
C GLN A 116 -8.06 -2.01 -5.41
N VAL A 117 -7.53 -3.01 -4.71
CA VAL A 117 -6.08 -3.28 -4.65
C VAL A 117 -5.59 -3.70 -6.02
N GLN A 118 -6.22 -4.70 -6.63
CA GLN A 118 -5.89 -5.17 -7.98
C GLN A 118 -6.08 -4.06 -9.04
N SER A 119 -7.12 -3.24 -8.89
CA SER A 119 -7.37 -2.11 -9.79
C SER A 119 -6.29 -1.05 -9.67
N LEU A 120 -5.78 -0.81 -8.47
CA LEU A 120 -4.69 0.13 -8.22
C LEU A 120 -3.37 -0.39 -8.78
N GLU A 121 -3.03 -1.66 -8.57
CA GLU A 121 -1.84 -2.30 -9.17
C GLU A 121 -1.86 -2.23 -10.70
N THR A 122 -3.01 -2.56 -11.30
CA THR A 122 -3.19 -2.49 -12.76
C THR A 122 -2.99 -1.07 -13.28
N GLN A 123 -3.49 -0.06 -12.55
CA GLN A 123 -3.34 1.34 -12.91
C GLN A 123 -1.89 1.82 -12.75
N ASN A 124 -1.22 1.49 -11.64
CA ASN A 124 0.20 1.78 -11.43
C ASN A 124 1.08 1.17 -12.56
N ASP A 125 0.83 -0.09 -12.91
CA ASP A 125 1.53 -0.77 -14.02
C ASP A 125 1.29 -0.07 -15.36
N ALA A 126 0.06 0.38 -15.62
CA ALA A 126 -0.29 1.12 -16.84
C ALA A 126 0.37 2.50 -16.90
N LEU A 127 0.46 3.20 -15.75
CA LEU A 127 1.19 4.45 -15.63
C LEU A 127 2.67 4.23 -15.93
N PHE A 128 3.33 3.25 -15.31
CA PHE A 128 4.75 3.00 -15.61
C PHE A 128 4.99 2.55 -17.06
N LYS A 129 4.09 1.77 -17.67
CA LYS A 129 4.19 1.40 -19.09
C LYS A 129 4.07 2.60 -20.02
N SER A 130 3.29 3.62 -19.66
CA SER A 130 3.15 4.86 -20.43
C SER A 130 4.44 5.69 -20.39
N PRO A 131 5.08 6.00 -21.54
CA PRO A 131 6.34 6.74 -21.59
C PRO A 131 6.29 8.10 -20.86
N GLY A 132 5.20 8.86 -21.04
CA GLY A 132 5.05 10.18 -20.42
C GLY A 132 4.94 10.12 -18.90
N HIS A 133 4.11 9.20 -18.38
CA HIS A 133 3.92 9.04 -16.94
C HIS A 133 5.16 8.44 -16.27
N ARG A 134 5.84 7.50 -16.93
CA ARG A 134 7.12 6.94 -16.46
C ARG A 134 8.21 8.00 -16.29
N VAL A 135 8.24 9.01 -17.15
CA VAL A 135 9.17 10.16 -16.98
C VAL A 135 8.86 10.93 -15.70
N ASN A 136 7.59 11.07 -15.29
CA ASN A 136 7.25 11.70 -14.01
C ASN A 136 7.67 10.80 -12.83
N VAL A 137 7.29 9.52 -12.85
CA VAL A 137 7.62 8.55 -11.78
C VAL A 137 9.13 8.51 -11.52
N LEU A 138 9.94 8.50 -12.60
CA LEU A 138 11.39 8.37 -12.54
C LEU A 138 12.14 9.70 -12.67
N GLN A 139 11.47 10.83 -12.46
CA GLN A 139 12.14 12.13 -12.46
C GLN A 139 13.01 12.29 -11.20
N ASP A 140 14.32 12.43 -11.42
CA ASP A 140 15.38 12.50 -10.40
C ASP A 140 15.12 13.57 -9.34
N GLY A 141 14.67 14.73 -9.79
CA GLY A 141 14.55 15.90 -8.93
C GLY A 141 13.29 15.97 -8.08
N PHE A 142 12.37 15.00 -8.12
CA PHE A 142 11.26 14.98 -7.17
C PHE A 142 11.72 14.41 -5.82
N ARG A 143 11.16 14.96 -4.74
CA ARG A 143 11.42 14.57 -3.34
C ARG A 143 10.14 14.22 -2.58
N GLU A 144 9.00 14.73 -3.03
CA GLU A 144 7.73 14.57 -2.35
C GLU A 144 6.68 14.05 -3.33
N VAL A 145 5.67 13.37 -2.79
CA VAL A 145 4.51 12.89 -3.53
C VAL A 145 3.26 13.02 -2.68
N GLY A 146 2.16 13.41 -3.33
CA GLY A 146 0.82 13.24 -2.79
C GLY A 146 0.02 12.35 -3.73
N THR A 147 -0.53 11.28 -3.19
CA THR A 147 -1.38 10.32 -3.91
C THR A 147 -2.82 10.44 -3.46
N ALA A 148 -3.75 10.14 -4.37
CA ALA A 148 -5.15 10.01 -4.03
C ALA A 148 -5.82 8.92 -4.88
N THR A 149 -6.49 8.01 -4.19
CA THR A 149 -7.28 6.92 -4.74
C THR A 149 -8.74 7.14 -4.34
N VAL A 150 -9.59 7.53 -5.30
CA VAL A 150 -10.98 7.94 -5.04
C VAL A 150 -11.94 7.06 -5.83
N ALA A 151 -12.79 6.31 -5.13
CA ALA A 151 -13.85 5.53 -5.76
C ALA A 151 -15.09 6.40 -6.01
N GLY A 152 -15.78 6.20 -7.12
CA GLY A 152 -17.04 6.87 -7.43
C GLY A 152 -17.57 6.55 -8.83
N ASP A 153 -18.74 7.12 -9.15
CA ASP A 153 -19.29 7.04 -10.52
C ASP A 153 -18.46 7.90 -11.47
N PHE A 154 -18.07 7.32 -12.60
CA PHE A 154 -17.48 8.04 -13.73
C PHE A 154 -18.08 7.54 -15.03
N LYS A 155 -18.91 8.36 -15.67
CA LYS A 155 -19.59 8.01 -16.93
C LYS A 155 -20.33 6.67 -16.87
N GLN A 156 -21.03 6.40 -15.76
CA GLN A 156 -21.76 5.15 -15.49
C GLN A 156 -20.89 3.93 -15.14
N TYR A 157 -19.59 4.12 -14.94
CA TYR A 157 -18.69 3.09 -14.41
C TYR A 157 -18.53 3.30 -12.90
N ASP A 158 -18.62 2.23 -12.13
CA ASP A 158 -18.05 2.20 -10.78
C ASP A 158 -16.54 2.22 -10.93
N ALA A 159 -15.93 3.35 -10.61
CA ALA A 159 -14.56 3.69 -11.01
C ALA A 159 -13.67 3.99 -9.81
N LEU A 160 -12.43 3.54 -9.91
CA LEU A 160 -11.30 3.97 -9.10
C LEU A 160 -10.52 5.03 -9.87
N MET A 161 -10.59 6.27 -9.42
CA MET A 161 -9.88 7.43 -9.97
C MET A 161 -8.59 7.65 -9.16
N VAL A 162 -7.45 7.73 -9.84
CA VAL A 162 -6.13 7.90 -9.22
C VAL A 162 -5.47 9.18 -9.71
N ALA A 163 -4.89 9.93 -8.79
CA ALA A 163 -4.01 11.06 -9.07
C ALA A 163 -2.72 10.97 -8.25
N GLU A 164 -1.59 11.22 -8.90
CA GLU A 164 -0.25 11.31 -8.29
C GLU A 164 0.30 12.71 -8.59
N ASN A 165 0.49 13.53 -7.56
CA ASN A 165 1.17 14.82 -7.66
C ASN A 165 2.57 14.70 -7.10
N PHE A 166 3.56 14.99 -7.92
CA PHE A 166 4.97 14.95 -7.57
C PHE A 166 5.48 16.36 -7.27
N GLY A 167 6.37 16.49 -6.29
CA GLY A 167 6.88 17.78 -5.85
C GLY A 167 8.38 17.77 -5.54
N LYS A 168 8.98 18.94 -5.70
CA LYS A 168 10.14 19.39 -4.96
C LYS A 168 9.96 20.87 -4.67
N THR A 169 10.31 21.28 -3.46
CA THR A 169 10.46 22.67 -3.08
C THR A 169 11.66 22.86 -2.17
N GLY A 170 12.39 23.96 -2.38
CA GLY A 170 13.60 24.26 -1.62
C GLY A 170 14.65 23.12 -1.63
N ASP A 171 15.31 22.95 -0.48
CA ASP A 171 16.44 22.03 -0.31
C ASP A 171 16.19 20.94 0.74
N SER A 172 14.97 20.84 1.27
CA SER A 172 14.58 19.83 2.27
C SER A 172 14.80 18.40 1.75
N VAL A 173 15.34 17.54 2.61
CA VAL A 173 15.48 16.10 2.37
C VAL A 173 14.81 15.37 3.52
N PHE A 174 14.29 14.18 3.23
CA PHE A 174 13.38 13.47 4.11
C PHE A 174 13.92 12.07 4.42
N LEU A 175 13.88 11.72 5.70
CA LEU A 175 13.84 10.34 6.13
C LEU A 175 12.36 9.91 6.09
N THR A 176 12.02 8.93 5.28
CA THR A 176 10.64 8.45 5.13
C THR A 176 10.59 6.93 5.21
N GLY A 177 9.41 6.36 5.39
CA GLY A 177 9.22 4.92 5.36
C GLY A 177 7.85 4.53 5.85
N VAL A 178 7.67 3.23 6.02
CA VAL A 178 6.42 2.65 6.54
C VAL A 178 6.74 1.68 7.68
N ALA A 179 5.94 1.73 8.74
CA ALA A 179 5.91 0.70 9.77
C ALA A 179 4.75 -0.25 9.49
N TYR A 180 5.01 -1.54 9.37
CA TYR A 180 3.99 -2.53 9.03
C TYR A 180 4.33 -3.95 9.50
N ASP A 181 3.30 -4.78 9.57
CA ASP A 181 3.41 -6.23 9.71
C ASP A 181 3.30 -6.88 8.34
N ASP A 182 4.35 -7.57 7.92
CA ASP A 182 4.35 -8.27 6.64
C ASP A 182 3.55 -9.57 6.78
N LEU A 183 2.24 -9.48 6.61
CA LEU A 183 1.32 -10.58 6.84
C LEU A 183 1.40 -11.66 5.75
N ASN A 184 2.05 -11.34 4.64
CA ASN A 184 2.16 -12.21 3.48
C ASN A 184 3.60 -12.57 3.08
N ASP A 185 4.57 -12.20 3.93
CA ASP A 185 6.01 -12.52 3.81
C ASP A 185 6.63 -12.08 2.46
N ASN A 186 6.24 -10.90 1.92
CA ASN A 186 6.73 -10.39 0.65
C ASN A 186 7.74 -9.22 0.76
N ASP A 187 8.11 -8.82 1.97
CA ASP A 187 8.95 -7.66 2.30
C ASP A 187 8.43 -6.34 1.67
N PHE A 188 7.11 -6.20 1.50
CA PHE A 188 6.47 -5.07 0.84
C PHE A 188 5.09 -4.74 1.41
N TYR A 189 4.92 -3.50 1.88
CA TYR A 189 3.65 -3.02 2.40
C TYR A 189 2.48 -3.30 1.45
N THR A 190 1.44 -3.93 2.00
CA THR A 190 0.17 -4.21 1.35
C THR A 190 -0.97 -3.57 2.17
N PRO A 191 -2.07 -3.10 1.55
CA PRO A 191 -3.19 -2.52 2.29
C PRO A 191 -3.71 -3.44 3.40
N GLY A 192 -3.67 -2.94 4.64
CA GLY A 192 -4.07 -3.69 5.84
C GLY A 192 -2.92 -4.01 6.81
N GLU A 193 -1.67 -3.85 6.37
CA GLU A 193 -0.47 -4.21 7.15
C GLU A 193 0.05 -3.06 8.03
N GLY A 194 -0.45 -1.85 7.82
CA GLY A 194 0.10 -0.62 8.42
C GLY A 194 -0.01 -0.55 9.93
N ARG A 195 1.09 -0.15 10.58
CA ARG A 195 1.16 0.12 12.02
C ARG A 195 1.06 1.61 12.30
N GLY A 196 -0.13 2.06 12.69
CA GLY A 196 -0.35 3.45 13.09
C GLY A 196 0.05 3.78 14.53
N GLY A 197 0.42 5.04 14.75
CA GLY A 197 0.74 5.56 16.10
C GLY A 197 2.12 5.16 16.62
N VAL A 198 3.00 4.64 15.77
CA VAL A 198 4.41 4.39 16.09
C VAL A 198 5.13 5.73 16.07
N LYS A 199 5.70 6.11 17.21
CA LYS A 199 6.54 7.30 17.32
C LYS A 199 7.91 7.01 16.71
N VAL A 200 8.31 7.81 15.73
CA VAL A 200 9.61 7.73 15.07
C VAL A 200 10.47 8.90 15.53
N GLU A 201 11.56 8.64 16.22
CA GLU A 201 12.49 9.67 16.73
C GLU A 201 13.87 9.52 16.09
N ALA A 202 14.24 10.46 15.22
CA ALA A 202 15.54 10.51 14.56
C ALA A 202 16.51 11.42 15.35
N THR A 203 17.54 10.83 15.93
CA THR A 203 18.55 11.52 16.74
C THR A 203 19.87 11.62 15.99
N LEU A 204 20.33 12.85 15.69
CA LEU A 204 21.61 13.05 14.99
C LEU A 204 22.79 12.55 15.83
N GLN A 205 23.59 11.65 15.26
CA GLN A 205 24.78 11.11 15.93
C GLN A 205 25.97 12.08 15.86
N GLY A 206 26.88 11.98 16.83
CA GLY A 206 28.12 12.77 16.86
C GLY A 206 27.96 14.24 17.26
N SER A 207 26.77 14.66 17.69
CA SER A 207 26.54 15.99 18.27
C SER A 207 26.52 15.93 19.80
N ASP A 208 27.23 16.86 20.45
CA ASP A 208 27.20 17.03 21.92
C ASP A 208 25.82 17.49 22.44
N LYS A 209 24.96 17.99 21.54
CA LYS A 209 23.57 18.38 21.79
C LYS A 209 22.71 17.84 20.64
N PRO A 210 22.37 16.55 20.66
CA PRO A 210 21.68 15.93 19.55
C PRO A 210 20.29 16.55 19.39
N VAL A 211 19.99 17.02 18.19
CA VAL A 211 18.63 17.39 17.80
C VAL A 211 17.87 16.09 17.59
N VAL A 212 16.73 15.96 18.27
CA VAL A 212 15.78 14.87 18.05
C VAL A 212 14.67 15.43 17.18
N LEU A 213 14.59 14.92 15.97
CA LEU A 213 13.47 15.15 15.05
C LEU A 213 12.49 14.00 15.25
N SER A 214 11.20 14.23 15.03
CA SER A 214 10.21 13.18 15.24
C SER A 214 9.01 13.32 14.35
N ASP A 215 8.43 12.18 14.05
CA ASP A 215 7.12 12.03 13.44
C ASP A 215 6.36 10.87 14.13
N THR A 216 5.09 10.67 13.78
CA THR A 216 4.28 9.54 14.24
C THR A 216 3.56 8.92 13.06
N THR A 217 3.68 7.61 12.91
CA THR A 217 3.11 6.93 11.74
C THR A 217 1.60 7.15 11.65
N GLY A 218 1.14 7.46 10.43
CA GLY A 218 -0.28 7.52 10.10
C GLY A 218 -0.93 6.13 10.23
N THR A 219 -2.26 6.04 10.08
CA THR A 219 -2.97 4.75 10.21
C THR A 219 -2.49 3.67 9.23
N ALA A 220 -2.01 4.09 8.06
CA ALA A 220 -1.41 3.21 7.05
C ALA A 220 0.07 2.87 7.33
N GLY A 221 0.68 3.41 8.38
CA GLY A 221 2.06 3.14 8.79
C GLY A 221 3.12 4.10 8.24
N GLY A 222 2.77 4.95 7.27
CA GLY A 222 3.70 5.92 6.67
C GLY A 222 4.17 6.99 7.65
N TYR A 223 5.40 7.49 7.46
CA TYR A 223 5.97 8.62 8.19
C TYR A 223 7.00 9.38 7.33
N GLU A 224 7.26 10.64 7.71
CA GLU A 224 8.27 11.48 7.09
C GLU A 224 8.89 12.50 8.06
N ILE A 225 10.22 12.59 8.05
CA ILE A 225 10.99 13.51 8.88
C ILE A 225 11.92 14.31 7.97
N ALA A 226 11.64 15.61 7.81
CA ALA A 226 12.58 16.54 7.20
C ALA A 226 13.84 16.65 8.08
N ALA A 227 15.00 16.32 7.51
CA ALA A 227 16.26 16.25 8.24
C ALA A 227 17.41 16.84 7.41
N ALA A 228 18.50 17.21 8.07
CA ALA A 228 19.72 17.61 7.38
C ALA A 228 20.57 16.37 7.06
N PRO A 229 21.54 16.46 6.13
CA PRO A 229 22.48 15.38 5.90
C PRO A 229 23.21 14.98 7.20
N GLY A 230 23.31 13.68 7.47
CA GLY A 230 23.92 13.16 8.68
C GLY A 230 23.54 11.70 8.97
N THR A 231 24.22 11.12 9.96
CA THR A 231 23.88 9.77 10.46
C THR A 231 22.97 9.89 11.66
N TYR A 232 21.82 9.23 11.61
CA TYR A 232 20.77 9.28 12.62
C TYR A 232 20.59 7.92 13.28
N SER A 233 20.45 7.92 14.61
CA SER A 233 19.84 6.82 15.35
C SER A 233 18.34 7.04 15.33
N VAL A 234 17.60 6.15 14.67
CA VAL A 234 16.14 6.23 14.52
C VAL A 234 15.52 5.24 15.50
N LYS A 235 14.72 5.75 16.43
CA LYS A 235 14.03 4.94 17.43
C LYS A 235 12.54 4.93 17.13
N PHE A 236 12.02 3.74 16.88
CA PHE A 236 10.60 3.44 16.79
C PHE A 236 10.09 3.02 18.16
N SER A 237 8.97 3.58 18.62
CA SER A 237 8.40 3.26 19.95
C SER A 237 6.91 3.58 20.02
N GLY A 238 6.18 3.00 20.97
CA GLY A 238 4.72 3.15 21.01
C GLY A 238 4.03 2.30 19.94
N GLY A 239 2.81 2.64 19.53
CA GLY A 239 2.12 1.95 18.41
C GLY A 239 1.96 0.42 18.55
N GLY A 240 1.89 -0.11 19.78
CA GLY A 240 1.76 -1.56 20.04
C GLY A 240 3.09 -2.31 20.24
N LEU A 241 4.23 -1.67 19.99
CA LEU A 241 5.55 -2.27 20.14
C LEU A 241 5.87 -2.65 21.60
N THR A 242 6.43 -3.85 21.82
CA THR A 242 6.89 -4.31 23.16
C THR A 242 7.97 -3.40 23.71
N GLU A 243 8.97 -3.14 22.87
CA GLU A 243 10.19 -2.45 23.20
C GLU A 243 10.56 -1.55 22.02
N PRO A 244 11.24 -0.42 22.28
CA PRO A 244 11.70 0.42 21.20
C PRO A 244 12.67 -0.32 20.26
N VAL A 245 12.44 -0.21 18.95
CA VAL A 245 13.37 -0.69 17.93
C VAL A 245 14.26 0.47 17.52
N VAL A 246 15.57 0.26 17.51
CA VAL A 246 16.55 1.28 17.11
C VAL A 246 17.28 0.82 15.87
N GLN A 247 17.20 1.63 14.82
CA GLN A 247 17.92 1.45 13.56
C GLN A 247 18.84 2.66 13.32
N THR A 248 19.78 2.54 12.38
CA THR A 248 20.67 3.63 11.98
C THR A 248 20.54 3.87 10.49
N VAL A 249 20.44 5.15 10.11
CA VAL A 249 20.35 5.58 8.70
C VAL A 249 21.32 6.74 8.47
N THR A 250 21.86 6.85 7.26
CA THR A 250 22.68 8.00 6.86
C THR A 250 21.97 8.73 5.74
N LEU A 251 21.53 9.96 6.00
CA LEU A 251 20.96 10.85 5.00
C LEU A 251 22.07 11.63 4.30
N GLY A 252 22.06 11.59 2.97
CA GLY A 252 22.84 12.47 2.11
C GLY A 252 22.07 13.74 1.75
N ASN A 253 22.19 14.17 0.49
CA ASN A 253 21.43 15.28 -0.10
C ASN A 253 20.18 14.80 -0.85
N GLU A 254 19.79 13.56 -0.62
CA GLU A 254 18.64 12.86 -1.19
C GLU A 254 17.85 12.25 -0.04
N ASN A 255 16.57 11.99 -0.29
CA ASN A 255 15.72 11.28 0.65
C ASN A 255 16.23 9.85 0.85
N GLU A 256 15.95 9.30 2.03
CA GLU A 256 16.26 7.91 2.36
C GLU A 256 15.02 7.23 2.92
N LYS A 257 14.84 5.96 2.54
CA LYS A 257 13.76 5.12 3.04
C LYS A 257 14.27 4.25 4.19
N LEU A 258 13.50 4.17 5.27
CA LEU A 258 13.79 3.28 6.40
C LEU A 258 12.49 2.68 6.93
N ASP A 259 12.26 1.41 6.68
CA ASP A 259 11.05 0.73 7.12
C ASP A 259 11.22 0.04 8.47
N LEU A 260 10.09 -0.10 9.16
CA LEU A 260 9.97 -0.96 10.32
C LEU A 260 9.07 -2.14 9.95
N ILE A 261 9.68 -3.29 9.69
CA ILE A 261 9.02 -4.53 9.26
C ILE A 261 9.03 -5.53 10.42
N ASP A 262 7.89 -6.18 10.67
CA ASP A 262 7.66 -7.21 11.70
C ASP A 262 8.25 -6.91 13.08
N PRO A 263 7.96 -5.74 13.67
CA PRO A 263 8.47 -5.42 14.98
C PRO A 263 7.74 -6.22 16.07
N GLN A 264 8.45 -6.62 17.13
CA GLN A 264 7.86 -7.46 18.19
C GLN A 264 6.77 -6.72 19.00
N ASP A 265 5.58 -7.30 19.05
CA ASP A 265 4.41 -6.79 19.79
C ASP A 265 4.39 -7.12 21.28
N ALA A 266 3.88 -6.17 22.08
CA ALA A 266 3.85 -6.21 23.53
C ALA A 266 3.00 -7.37 24.12
N GLY A 267 3.49 -8.61 24.01
CA GLY A 267 2.86 -9.85 24.47
C GLY A 267 1.63 -10.23 23.63
N THR A 268 1.71 -11.29 22.83
CA THR A 268 1.59 -12.67 23.31
C THR A 268 2.95 -13.35 23.48
N GLY A 269 3.23 -13.82 24.70
CA GLY A 269 4.49 -14.51 25.00
C GLY A 269 4.70 -15.75 24.15
N SER A 270 5.95 -15.97 23.74
CA SER A 270 6.45 -17.13 23.02
C SER A 270 5.80 -18.46 23.48
N GLY A 271 4.99 -19.03 22.59
CA GLY A 271 4.39 -20.35 22.70
C GLY A 271 4.18 -20.89 21.29
N THR A 272 4.67 -22.09 21.04
CA THR A 272 4.57 -22.80 19.76
C THR A 272 3.13 -22.89 19.24
N GLY A 273 2.88 -22.39 18.02
CA GLY A 273 1.76 -22.80 17.16
C GLY A 273 0.42 -22.07 17.34
N ALA A 274 -0.19 -21.75 16.19
CA ALA A 274 -1.60 -21.46 15.93
C ALA A 274 -2.21 -20.13 16.46
N GLY A 275 -2.79 -19.37 15.51
CA GLY A 275 -3.94 -18.49 15.75
C GLY A 275 -3.65 -17.00 15.62
N ALA A 276 -3.76 -16.48 14.40
CA ALA A 276 -4.06 -15.06 14.18
C ALA A 276 -5.46 -14.77 14.75
N GLU A 277 -5.55 -13.86 15.73
CA GLU A 277 -6.84 -13.24 16.07
C GLU A 277 -7.10 -12.11 15.08
N VAL A 278 -8.05 -12.35 14.18
CA VAL A 278 -8.56 -11.39 13.19
C VAL A 278 -9.28 -10.26 13.92
N ALA A 279 -8.65 -9.10 14.05
CA ALA A 279 -9.28 -7.90 14.56
C ALA A 279 -10.12 -7.24 13.47
N GLY A 280 -11.43 -7.54 13.42
CA GLY A 280 -12.31 -6.84 12.46
C GLY A 280 -13.79 -7.22 12.40
N LEU A 281 -14.22 -8.33 13.01
CA LEU A 281 -15.65 -8.69 13.03
C LEU A 281 -16.13 -8.67 14.48
N SER A 282 -17.10 -7.81 14.81
CA SER A 282 -17.81 -8.01 16.08
C SER A 282 -18.47 -9.40 15.98
N GLU A 283 -18.07 -10.33 16.83
CA GLU A 283 -18.63 -11.68 16.90
C GLU A 283 -20.14 -11.58 17.13
N SER A 284 -20.90 -11.61 16.05
CA SER A 284 -22.28 -12.06 16.16
C SER A 284 -22.22 -13.55 16.47
N ALA A 285 -23.08 -14.03 17.37
CA ALA A 285 -23.18 -15.44 17.76
C ALA A 285 -23.10 -16.47 16.59
N PRO A 286 -23.61 -16.19 15.37
CA PRO A 286 -23.42 -17.11 14.24
C PRO A 286 -21.97 -17.23 13.73
N VAL A 287 -21.17 -16.15 13.80
CA VAL A 287 -19.76 -16.15 13.34
C VAL A 287 -18.87 -16.93 14.31
N SER A 288 -19.09 -16.76 15.62
CA SER A 288 -18.37 -17.54 16.63
C SER A 288 -18.68 -19.04 16.53
N ALA A 289 -19.94 -19.41 16.30
CA ALA A 289 -20.34 -20.81 16.15
C ALA A 289 -19.76 -21.49 14.91
N LEU A 290 -19.61 -20.76 13.80
CA LEU A 290 -18.98 -21.27 12.59
C LEU A 290 -17.46 -21.44 12.76
N LEU A 291 -16.81 -20.48 13.43
CA LEU A 291 -15.38 -20.58 13.76
C LEU A 291 -15.10 -21.74 14.72
N ASP A 292 -15.98 -21.98 15.69
CA ASP A 292 -15.89 -23.13 16.59
C ASP A 292 -16.08 -24.45 15.83
N LEU A 293 -17.01 -24.52 14.88
CA LEU A 293 -17.21 -25.70 14.04
C LEU A 293 -15.98 -26.01 13.16
N ILE A 294 -15.34 -24.98 12.60
CA ILE A 294 -14.11 -25.13 11.81
C ILE A 294 -12.95 -25.57 12.71
N LYS A 295 -12.83 -25.01 13.93
CA LYS A 295 -11.81 -25.41 14.91
C LYS A 295 -12.02 -26.85 15.38
N GLU A 296 -13.26 -27.29 15.57
CA GLU A 296 -13.58 -28.66 16.00
C GLU A 296 -13.35 -29.70 14.90
N ASN A 297 -13.51 -29.33 13.63
CA ASN A 297 -13.35 -30.24 12.49
C ASN A 297 -12.03 -30.07 11.75
N GLY A 298 -11.18 -29.12 12.12
CA GLY A 298 -9.97 -28.73 11.40
C GLY A 298 -9.03 -29.89 11.06
N ASP A 299 -8.90 -30.87 11.95
CA ASP A 299 -8.07 -32.07 11.74
C ASP A 299 -8.59 -33.01 10.63
N ARG A 300 -9.85 -32.85 10.21
CA ARG A 300 -10.53 -33.63 9.17
C ARG A 300 -10.75 -32.84 7.88
N LEU A 301 -10.47 -31.54 7.91
CA LEU A 301 -10.65 -30.63 6.80
C LEU A 301 -9.34 -30.54 6.01
N ASP A 302 -9.35 -31.10 4.81
CA ASP A 302 -8.22 -31.02 3.91
C ASP A 302 -8.29 -29.72 3.10
N PHE A 303 -7.67 -28.66 3.61
CA PHE A 303 -7.68 -27.34 2.98
C PHE A 303 -7.05 -27.34 1.57
N SER A 304 -6.22 -28.34 1.24
CA SER A 304 -5.69 -28.48 -0.12
C SER A 304 -6.77 -28.89 -1.12
N ALA A 305 -7.68 -29.77 -0.74
CA ALA A 305 -8.81 -30.18 -1.59
C ALA A 305 -9.87 -29.07 -1.74
N LEU A 306 -9.98 -28.16 -0.76
CA LEU A 306 -10.79 -26.95 -0.87
C LEU A 306 -10.18 -25.99 -1.90
N ALA A 307 -8.86 -25.79 -1.85
CA ALA A 307 -8.14 -24.98 -2.82
C ALA A 307 -8.27 -25.52 -4.24
N ASP A 308 -8.20 -26.85 -4.42
CA ASP A 308 -8.40 -27.51 -5.71
C ASP A 308 -9.84 -27.31 -6.23
N HIS A 309 -10.85 -27.41 -5.36
CA HIS A 309 -12.25 -27.13 -5.74
C HIS A 309 -12.45 -25.69 -6.25
N VAL A 310 -11.87 -24.70 -5.56
CA VAL A 310 -12.00 -23.28 -5.92
C VAL A 310 -11.24 -22.97 -7.21
N ARG A 311 -10.04 -23.54 -7.37
CA ARG A 311 -9.17 -23.30 -8.53
C ARG A 311 -9.64 -24.02 -9.78
N GLU A 312 -10.15 -25.24 -9.65
CA GLU A 312 -10.35 -26.16 -10.78
C GLU A 312 -11.78 -26.71 -10.89
N GLY A 313 -12.67 -26.38 -9.95
CA GLY A 313 -14.04 -26.89 -9.91
C GLY A 313 -14.15 -28.37 -9.56
N THR A 314 -13.09 -28.98 -9.01
CA THR A 314 -13.06 -30.39 -8.62
C THR A 314 -13.99 -30.66 -7.44
N PRO A 315 -14.73 -31.78 -7.37
CA PRO A 315 -15.67 -32.02 -6.27
C PRO A 315 -15.01 -31.95 -4.89
N LEU A 316 -15.62 -31.22 -3.95
CA LEU A 316 -15.15 -31.16 -2.57
C LEU A 316 -15.25 -32.53 -1.89
N PRO A 317 -14.27 -32.88 -1.04
CA PRO A 317 -14.39 -34.06 -0.18
C PRO A 317 -15.63 -33.99 0.72
N ASP A 318 -16.22 -35.16 1.02
CA ASP A 318 -17.44 -35.25 1.82
C ASP A 318 -17.34 -34.52 3.18
N ALA A 319 -16.15 -34.47 3.79
CA ALA A 319 -15.92 -33.74 5.03
C ALA A 319 -16.12 -32.22 4.87
N TRP A 320 -15.67 -31.65 3.76
CA TRP A 320 -15.90 -30.24 3.46
C TRP A 320 -17.37 -29.95 3.15
N VAL A 321 -17.99 -30.81 2.35
CA VAL A 321 -19.41 -30.71 2.01
C VAL A 321 -20.27 -30.82 3.27
N GLU A 322 -19.94 -31.73 4.18
CA GLU A 322 -20.64 -31.93 5.45
C GLU A 322 -20.42 -30.76 6.43
N THR A 323 -19.22 -30.22 6.54
CA THR A 323 -18.93 -29.05 7.39
C THR A 323 -19.60 -27.78 6.85
N ILE A 324 -19.61 -27.55 5.53
CA ILE A 324 -20.33 -26.44 4.90
C ILE A 324 -21.84 -26.60 5.12
N HIS A 325 -22.40 -27.79 4.89
CA HIS A 325 -23.82 -28.05 5.16
C HIS A 325 -24.19 -27.88 6.64
N GLN A 326 -23.35 -28.32 7.57
CA GLN A 326 -23.57 -28.11 9.00
C GLN A 326 -23.49 -26.62 9.36
N GLY A 327 -22.56 -25.87 8.77
CA GLY A 327 -22.49 -24.41 8.88
C GLY A 327 -23.74 -23.72 8.36
N GLU A 328 -24.22 -24.10 7.17
CA GLU A 328 -25.47 -23.59 6.60
C GLU A 328 -26.70 -23.91 7.46
N GLU A 329 -26.79 -25.12 8.04
CA GLU A 329 -27.89 -25.50 8.93
C GLU A 329 -27.84 -24.73 10.27
N ILE A 330 -26.65 -24.52 10.84
CA ILE A 330 -26.48 -23.67 12.02
C ILE A 330 -26.94 -22.23 11.70
N LEU A 331 -26.57 -21.71 10.54
CA LEU A 331 -26.96 -20.36 10.10
C LEU A 331 -28.46 -20.25 9.77
N LYS A 332 -29.13 -21.32 9.30
CA LYS A 332 -30.60 -21.34 9.10
C LYS A 332 -31.39 -21.34 10.41
N THR A 333 -30.80 -21.80 11.52
CA THR A 333 -31.44 -21.78 12.85
C THR A 333 -31.35 -20.44 13.58
N VAL A 334 -30.56 -19.50 13.03
CA VAL A 334 -30.38 -18.14 13.56
C VAL A 334 -30.93 -17.15 12.52
N ASP A 335 -31.98 -16.40 12.86
CA ASP A 335 -32.80 -15.52 12.00
C ASP A 335 -32.14 -15.08 10.67
N GLY A 336 -32.37 -15.90 9.62
CA GLY A 336 -31.47 -16.09 8.47
C GLY A 336 -31.66 -15.15 7.27
N GLY A 337 -31.83 -13.86 7.50
CA GLY A 337 -32.08 -12.89 6.41
C GLY A 337 -30.87 -12.13 5.88
N ALA A 338 -29.76 -12.05 6.61
CA ALA A 338 -28.71 -11.05 6.36
C ALA A 338 -27.31 -11.60 6.04
N LEU A 339 -27.12 -12.92 6.08
CA LEU A 339 -25.78 -13.56 6.02
C LEU A 339 -25.59 -14.57 4.89
N ALA A 340 -26.65 -14.92 4.15
CA ALA A 340 -26.54 -15.89 3.07
C ALA A 340 -25.79 -15.35 1.84
N ASP A 341 -25.67 -14.03 1.70
CA ASP A 341 -24.99 -13.39 0.56
C ASP A 341 -23.46 -13.29 0.73
N ASP A 342 -22.91 -13.67 1.90
CA ASP A 342 -21.51 -13.34 2.26
C ASP A 342 -20.61 -14.57 2.53
N LEU A 343 -21.12 -15.78 2.32
CA LEU A 343 -20.34 -17.01 2.57
C LEU A 343 -19.18 -17.18 1.57
N MET A 344 -19.33 -16.66 0.34
CA MET A 344 -18.30 -16.75 -0.71
C MET A 344 -17.11 -15.82 -0.47
N ASN A 345 -17.26 -14.76 0.32
CA ASN A 345 -16.18 -13.83 0.69
C ASN A 345 -15.32 -14.37 1.85
N TYR A 346 -15.72 -15.45 2.51
CA TYR A 346 -15.07 -15.95 3.73
C TYR A 346 -13.92 -16.93 3.45
N ILE A 347 -13.83 -17.49 2.24
CA ILE A 347 -12.80 -18.47 1.87
C ILE A 347 -11.42 -17.79 1.67
N ASP A 348 -11.40 -16.53 1.23
CA ASP A 348 -10.16 -15.76 1.10
C ASP A 348 -9.58 -15.30 2.45
N LEU A 349 -10.38 -15.32 3.52
CA LEU A 349 -9.94 -14.92 4.88
C LEU A 349 -9.14 -16.01 5.62
N LEU A 350 -9.13 -17.25 5.12
CA LEU A 350 -8.49 -18.39 5.79
C LEU A 350 -7.03 -18.64 5.37
N GLY A 351 -6.41 -17.74 4.60
CA GLY A 351 -4.96 -17.71 4.41
C GLY A 351 -4.36 -18.99 3.83
N VAL A 352 -4.99 -19.57 2.79
CA VAL A 352 -4.39 -20.69 2.07
C VAL A 352 -3.25 -20.14 1.17
N PRO A 353 -2.00 -20.61 1.31
CA PRO A 353 -0.87 -20.15 0.51
C PRO A 353 -1.08 -20.37 -1.00
N ASN A 354 -0.59 -19.42 -1.80
CA ASN A 354 -0.65 -19.43 -3.27
C ASN A 354 0.72 -19.79 -3.87
N ASP A 355 0.89 -21.05 -4.25
CA ASP A 355 2.16 -21.57 -4.81
C ASP A 355 2.25 -21.32 -6.32
N HIS A 356 2.44 -20.07 -6.74
CA HIS A 356 2.87 -19.72 -8.09
C HIS A 356 4.05 -18.75 -8.10
N HIS A 357 5.16 -19.15 -7.47
CA HIS A 357 6.50 -18.76 -7.90
C HIS A 357 7.28 -20.01 -8.30
N GLY A 358 7.67 -20.07 -9.58
CA GLY A 358 8.66 -21.03 -10.05
C GLY A 358 9.96 -20.87 -9.27
N THR A 359 10.58 -22.01 -8.97
CA THR A 359 11.90 -22.10 -8.35
C THR A 359 12.96 -21.42 -9.22
N ASP A 360 13.61 -20.37 -8.71
CA ASP A 360 14.95 -19.91 -9.07
C ASP A 360 15.50 -19.21 -7.80
N GLY A 361 16.54 -19.59 -7.09
CA GLY A 361 17.61 -20.54 -7.32
C GLY A 361 18.78 -20.07 -6.45
N LEU A 362 18.90 -20.59 -5.21
CA LEU A 362 20.12 -20.48 -4.41
C LEU A 362 20.37 -21.81 -3.69
N THR A 363 21.17 -22.69 -4.31
CA THR A 363 22.12 -23.52 -3.57
C THR A 363 23.37 -23.73 -4.42
N GLY A 364 24.54 -23.52 -3.81
CA GLY A 364 25.82 -23.66 -4.47
C GLY A 364 26.38 -25.08 -4.44
N ALA A 365 27.09 -25.43 -5.51
CA ALA A 365 28.35 -26.18 -5.58
C ALA A 365 28.69 -26.41 -7.06
#